data_AF-A0A0X8HC71-F1
#
_entry.id   AF-A0A0X8HC71-F1
#
_cell.length_a   1.000
_cell.length_b   1.000
_cell.length_c   1.000
_cell.angle_alpha   90.00
_cell.angle_beta   90.00
_cell.angle_gamma   90.00
#
_symmetry.space_group_name_H-M   'P 1'
#
loop_
_entity.id
_entity.type
_entity.pdbx_description
1 polymer ?
#
loop_
_entity_poly.entity_id
_entity_poly.type
_entity_poly.pdbx_seq_one_letter_code
_entity_poly.pdbx_strand_id
1 'polypeptide(L)'
;MHRSEPLAAKAPVTLYHDGHCPLCQREVAWLSRHPLAQRVTMVDIQASDFDPVPLGKQFPDMMGKLHVRDAKGCWFIGMDASRALYAVLGYRRLLRIFRVLRLVSMIPELRMLMAALFKSIPRMGYVALLMFIIFYIYGAIGSFLFHDVDERLWGNISLAMLTLFQVATFESWATAVLYPTMEHYPNARMFFLTFIFLNAFIFLNMMIGIVLDVMQKESVAIELESGTGEAAELHGLRNDVRQLRDQLSRMEAMLERRDG
;
A
#
# COMPACT_ATOMS: atom_id res chain seq x y z
N MET A 1 14.36 27.29 -13.20
CA MET A 1 13.19 26.71 -12.52
C MET A 1 13.16 27.20 -11.07
N HIS A 2 12.31 28.18 -10.75
CA HIS A 2 12.07 28.55 -9.36
C HIS A 2 11.47 27.33 -8.63
N ARG A 3 12.17 26.77 -7.64
CA ARG A 3 11.56 25.85 -6.66
C ARG A 3 10.61 26.67 -5.79
N SER A 4 9.42 27.00 -6.30
CA SER A 4 8.35 27.55 -5.48
C SER A 4 7.99 26.52 -4.41
N GLU A 5 8.02 26.91 -3.13
CA GLU A 5 7.54 26.03 -2.07
C GLU A 5 6.05 25.76 -2.28
N PRO A 6 5.62 24.48 -2.41
CA PRO A 6 4.22 24.15 -2.65
C PRO A 6 3.27 24.75 -1.61
N LEU A 7 3.73 24.90 -0.37
CA LEU A 7 2.98 25.46 0.74
C LEU A 7 2.70 26.97 0.61
N ALA A 8 3.41 27.66 -0.29
CA ALA A 8 3.25 29.09 -0.56
C ALA A 8 2.30 29.39 -1.73
N ALA A 9 1.71 28.36 -2.34
CA ALA A 9 0.76 28.53 -3.45
C ALA A 9 -0.38 29.50 -3.08
N LYS A 10 -0.70 30.40 -4.02
CA LYS A 10 -1.75 31.41 -3.86
C LYS A 10 -3.04 30.96 -4.54
N ALA A 11 -4.15 31.18 -3.83
CA ALA A 11 -5.49 30.97 -4.38
C ALA A 11 -5.88 32.13 -5.34
N PRO A 12 -6.75 31.87 -6.33
CA PRO A 12 -7.23 30.55 -6.74
C PRO A 12 -6.13 29.74 -7.44
N VAL A 13 -6.16 28.42 -7.28
CA VAL A 13 -5.29 27.50 -8.01
C VAL A 13 -6.08 26.77 -9.09
N THR A 14 -5.51 26.62 -10.28
CA THR A 14 -6.09 25.83 -11.36
C THR A 14 -5.58 24.40 -11.29
N LEU A 15 -6.46 23.46 -11.00
CA LEU A 15 -6.22 22.03 -11.03
C LEU A 15 -6.57 21.48 -12.42
N TYR A 16 -5.58 20.90 -13.09
CA TYR A 16 -5.77 20.19 -14.35
C TYR A 16 -5.93 18.70 -14.03
N HIS A 17 -7.07 18.13 -14.38
CA HIS A 17 -7.40 16.73 -14.09
C HIS A 17 -7.78 15.97 -15.36
N ASP A 18 -7.59 14.66 -15.34
CA ASP A 18 -7.99 13.77 -16.42
C ASP A 18 -9.44 13.32 -16.23
N GLY A 19 -10.34 13.75 -17.11
CA GLY A 19 -11.76 13.38 -17.09
C GLY A 19 -12.04 11.90 -17.34
N HIS A 20 -11.13 11.14 -17.94
CA HIS A 20 -11.30 9.70 -18.18
C HIS A 20 -10.74 8.81 -17.05
N CYS A 21 -10.03 9.40 -16.09
CA CYS A 21 -9.42 8.68 -14.98
C CYS A 21 -10.37 8.55 -13.76
N PRO A 22 -10.79 7.33 -13.35
CA PRO A 22 -11.73 7.14 -12.23
C PRO A 22 -11.24 7.71 -10.89
N LEU A 23 -9.92 7.71 -10.65
CA LEU A 23 -9.33 8.29 -9.44
C LEU A 23 -9.43 9.81 -9.45
N CYS A 24 -9.13 10.45 -10.59
CA CYS A 24 -9.24 11.90 -10.74
C CYS A 24 -10.69 12.37 -10.59
N GLN A 25 -11.66 11.64 -11.14
CA GLN A 25 -13.09 11.96 -10.99
C GLN A 25 -13.55 11.92 -9.52
N ARG A 26 -13.07 10.97 -8.71
CA ARG A 26 -13.39 10.91 -7.26
C ARG A 26 -12.82 12.12 -6.51
N GLU A 27 -11.60 12.53 -6.84
CA GLU A 27 -10.96 13.69 -6.22
C GLU A 27 -11.65 15.01 -6.63
N VAL A 28 -12.00 15.18 -7.90
CA VAL A 28 -12.79 16.31 -8.42
C VAL A 28 -14.18 16.38 -7.77
N ALA A 29 -14.87 15.24 -7.65
CA ALA A 29 -16.17 15.19 -6.99
C ALA A 29 -16.09 15.60 -5.52
N TRP A 30 -15.05 15.16 -4.80
CA TRP A 30 -14.80 15.60 -3.43
C TRP A 30 -14.48 17.11 -3.35
N LEU A 31 -13.59 17.61 -4.22
CA LEU A 31 -13.21 19.02 -4.29
C LEU A 31 -14.40 19.94 -4.58
N SER A 32 -15.31 19.52 -5.46
CA SER A 32 -16.51 20.30 -5.81
C SER A 32 -17.44 20.53 -4.61
N ARG A 33 -17.43 19.62 -3.63
CA ARG A 33 -18.23 19.69 -2.40
C ARG A 33 -17.47 20.28 -1.22
N HIS A 34 -16.19 20.62 -1.40
CA HIS A 34 -15.34 21.10 -0.32
C HIS A 34 -15.74 22.53 0.11
N PRO A 35 -15.73 22.87 1.42
CA PRO A 35 -16.10 24.21 1.90
C PRO A 35 -15.29 25.37 1.30
N LEU A 36 -14.13 25.07 0.73
CA LEU A 36 -13.21 26.02 0.10
C LEU A 36 -13.06 25.79 -1.42
N ALA A 37 -14.03 25.13 -2.07
CA ALA A 37 -14.01 24.84 -3.50
C ALA A 37 -13.77 26.09 -4.37
N GLN A 38 -14.29 27.25 -3.94
CA GLN A 38 -14.06 28.56 -4.56
C GLN A 38 -12.59 28.97 -4.73
N ARG A 39 -11.66 28.30 -4.03
CA ARG A 39 -10.21 28.54 -4.13
C ARG A 39 -9.52 27.66 -5.18
N VAL A 40 -10.26 26.78 -5.85
CA VAL A 40 -9.74 25.81 -6.81
C VAL A 40 -10.59 25.87 -8.08
N THR A 41 -9.96 26.23 -9.19
CA THR A 41 -10.56 26.15 -10.53
C THR A 41 -10.20 24.80 -11.13
N MET A 42 -11.18 24.02 -11.57
CA MET A 42 -10.93 22.70 -12.17
C MET A 42 -11.02 22.79 -13.69
N VAL A 43 -10.04 22.21 -14.37
CA VAL A 43 -9.97 22.14 -15.84
C VAL A 43 -9.77 20.68 -16.23
N ASP A 44 -10.69 20.15 -17.02
CA ASP A 44 -10.56 18.82 -17.61
C ASP A 44 -9.65 18.90 -18.83
N ILE A 45 -8.52 18.18 -18.79
CA ILE A 45 -7.59 18.15 -19.92
C ILE A 45 -8.13 17.31 -21.08
N GLN A 46 -9.09 16.41 -20.85
CA GLN A 46 -9.70 15.58 -21.90
C GLN A 46 -10.89 16.27 -22.60
N ALA A 47 -11.24 17.49 -22.18
CA ALA A 47 -12.33 18.23 -22.81
C ALA A 47 -11.97 18.61 -24.25
N SER A 48 -12.95 18.56 -25.15
CA SER A 48 -12.75 18.79 -26.59
C SER A 48 -12.28 20.21 -26.94
N ASP A 49 -12.44 21.15 -26.00
CA ASP A 49 -12.04 22.55 -26.09
C ASP A 49 -10.73 22.87 -25.35
N PHE A 50 -10.07 21.88 -24.77
CA PHE A 50 -8.80 22.09 -24.06
C PHE A 50 -7.62 22.19 -25.03
N ASP A 51 -6.98 23.37 -25.07
CA ASP A 51 -5.74 23.60 -25.80
C ASP A 51 -4.55 23.81 -24.82
N PRO A 52 -3.55 22.91 -24.81
CA PRO A 52 -2.37 23.07 -23.97
C PRO A 52 -1.31 24.05 -24.54
N VAL A 53 -1.41 24.45 -25.81
CA VAL A 53 -0.41 25.29 -26.49
C VAL A 53 -0.26 26.68 -25.84
N PRO A 54 -1.34 27.41 -25.48
CA PRO A 54 -1.25 28.68 -24.76
C PRO A 54 -0.66 28.55 -23.35
N LEU A 55 -0.63 27.34 -22.79
CA LEU A 55 -0.08 27.06 -21.46
C LEU A 55 1.44 26.77 -21.49
N GLY A 56 2.04 26.72 -22.68
CA GLY A 56 3.47 26.39 -22.85
C GLY A 56 3.78 24.94 -22.47
N LYS A 57 2.80 24.04 -22.60
CA LYS A 57 2.88 22.60 -22.29
C LYS A 57 2.43 21.79 -23.49
N GLN A 58 2.95 20.57 -23.65
CA GLN A 58 2.38 19.61 -24.60
C GLN A 58 1.41 18.68 -23.86
N PHE A 59 0.36 18.23 -24.55
CA PHE A 59 -0.63 17.30 -24.00
C PHE A 59 0.00 16.04 -23.34
N PRO A 60 1.02 15.39 -23.93
CA PRO A 60 1.66 14.23 -23.32
C PRO A 60 2.35 14.54 -21.97
N ASP A 61 2.81 15.77 -21.78
CA ASP A 61 3.48 16.20 -20.53
C ASP A 61 2.49 16.34 -19.37
N MET A 62 1.21 16.52 -19.68
CA MET A 62 0.14 16.69 -18.68
C MET A 62 -0.50 15.36 -18.26
N MET A 63 -0.16 14.26 -18.95
CA MET A 63 -0.66 12.93 -18.66
C MET A 63 0.13 12.25 -17.52
N GLY A 64 -0.57 11.46 -16.69
CA GLY A 64 0.05 10.58 -15.68
C GLY A 64 0.53 11.26 -14.39
N LYS A 65 0.46 12.60 -14.28
CA LYS A 65 0.77 13.34 -13.03
C LYS A 65 -0.24 14.45 -12.81
N LEU A 66 -0.54 14.73 -11.54
CA LEU A 66 -1.39 15.86 -11.14
C LEU A 66 -0.68 17.18 -11.47
N HIS A 67 -1.41 18.12 -12.07
CA HIS A 67 -0.88 19.43 -12.44
C HIS A 67 -1.72 20.53 -11.78
N VAL A 68 -1.05 21.42 -11.05
CA VAL A 68 -1.68 22.57 -10.41
C VAL A 68 -0.91 23.83 -10.78
N ARG A 69 -1.62 24.87 -11.21
CA ARG A 69 -1.08 26.19 -11.49
C ARG A 69 -1.64 27.19 -10.50
N ASP A 70 -0.81 28.00 -9.85
CA ASP A 70 -1.30 29.04 -8.95
C ASP A 70 -1.69 30.34 -9.68
N ALA A 71 -2.28 31.28 -8.95
CA ALA A 71 -2.67 32.60 -9.47
C ALA A 71 -1.48 33.44 -10.00
N LYS A 72 -0.23 33.11 -9.65
CA LYS A 72 0.98 33.76 -10.16
C LYS A 72 1.51 33.07 -11.43
N GLY A 73 0.87 32.00 -11.87
CA GLY A 73 1.29 31.19 -13.01
C GLY A 73 2.39 30.18 -12.68
N CYS A 74 2.73 29.95 -11.41
CA CYS A 74 3.69 28.92 -11.01
C CYS A 74 3.07 27.52 -11.14
N TRP A 75 3.81 26.60 -11.74
CA TRP A 75 3.41 25.22 -11.93
C TRP A 75 3.92 24.31 -10.81
N PHE A 76 3.05 23.44 -10.32
CA PHE A 76 3.33 22.37 -9.38
C PHE A 76 2.91 21.03 -10.03
N ILE A 77 3.76 20.01 -9.93
CA ILE A 77 3.57 18.73 -10.64
C ILE A 77 3.70 17.55 -9.67
N GLY A 78 2.83 16.55 -9.81
CA GLY A 78 2.82 15.35 -8.98
C GLY A 78 2.60 15.67 -7.50
N MET A 79 3.49 15.21 -6.63
CA MET A 79 3.37 15.40 -5.18
C MET A 79 3.39 16.89 -4.77
N ASP A 80 4.10 17.73 -5.52
CA ASP A 80 4.12 19.17 -5.25
C ASP A 80 2.78 19.81 -5.64
N ALA A 81 2.07 19.28 -6.65
CA ALA A 81 0.73 19.73 -7.04
C ALA A 81 -0.29 19.44 -5.94
N SER A 82 -0.29 18.22 -5.39
CA SER A 82 -1.16 17.84 -4.27
C SER A 82 -0.89 18.73 -3.05
N ARG A 83 0.39 18.95 -2.71
CA ARG A 83 0.76 19.81 -1.56
C ARG A 83 0.29 21.25 -1.75
N ALA A 84 0.39 21.80 -2.96
CA ALA A 84 -0.10 23.14 -3.27
C ALA A 84 -1.63 23.23 -3.14
N LEU A 85 -2.35 22.25 -3.69
CA LEU A 85 -3.80 22.15 -3.60
C LEU A 85 -4.28 22.09 -2.15
N TYR A 86 -3.78 21.13 -1.36
CA TYR A 86 -4.15 20.98 0.05
C TYR A 86 -3.71 22.19 0.91
N ALA A 87 -2.63 22.88 0.55
CA ALA A 87 -2.18 24.10 1.25
C ALA A 87 -3.13 25.28 1.03
N VAL A 88 -3.75 25.36 -0.15
CA VAL A 88 -4.78 26.34 -0.49
C VAL A 88 -6.13 25.98 0.13
N LEU A 89 -6.41 24.68 0.33
CA LEU A 89 -7.61 24.21 1.05
C LEU A 89 -7.48 24.32 2.59
N GLY A 90 -6.41 24.89 3.12
CA GLY A 90 -6.25 25.16 4.57
C GLY A 90 -5.52 24.07 5.35
N TYR A 91 -5.15 22.94 4.73
CA TYR A 91 -4.46 21.82 5.38
C TYR A 91 -2.95 22.04 5.57
N ARG A 92 -2.48 23.29 5.62
CA ARG A 92 -1.04 23.62 5.72
C ARG A 92 -0.36 22.95 6.91
N ARG A 93 -1.05 22.83 8.06
CA ARG A 93 -0.50 22.17 9.26
C ARG A 93 -0.29 20.68 9.03
N LEU A 94 -1.27 19.99 8.46
CA LEU A 94 -1.19 18.56 8.14
C LEU A 94 -0.07 18.27 7.12
N LEU A 95 0.08 19.15 6.12
CA LEU A 95 1.11 19.04 5.09
C LEU A 95 2.55 19.23 5.60
N ARG A 96 2.75 19.76 6.82
CA ARG A 96 4.08 19.82 7.44
C ARG A 96 4.60 18.43 7.80
N ILE A 97 3.72 17.49 8.15
CA ILE A 97 4.11 16.10 8.48
C ILE A 97 4.71 15.40 7.26
N PHE A 98 4.20 15.70 6.05
CA PHE A 98 4.78 15.22 4.79
C PHE A 98 6.20 15.74 4.51
N ARG A 99 6.71 16.73 5.26
CA ARG A 99 8.13 17.11 5.19
C ARG A 99 9.02 16.01 5.80
N VAL A 100 8.59 15.38 6.89
CA VAL A 100 9.32 14.27 7.54
C VAL A 100 9.30 13.01 6.66
N LEU A 101 8.14 12.68 6.09
CA LEU A 101 8.04 11.59 5.08
C LEU A 101 8.95 11.82 3.87
N ARG A 102 9.19 13.09 3.50
CA ARG A 102 10.12 13.44 2.42
C ARG A 102 11.55 13.01 2.73
N LEU A 103 12.01 13.16 3.98
CA LEU A 103 13.36 12.72 4.40
C LEU A 103 13.52 11.21 4.18
N VAL A 104 12.50 10.42 4.54
CA VAL A 104 12.47 8.96 4.31
C VAL A 104 12.57 8.63 2.82
N SER A 105 11.86 9.37 1.96
CA SER A 105 11.90 9.19 0.51
C SER A 105 13.15 9.76 -0.19
N MET A 106 13.93 10.59 0.49
CA MET A 106 15.16 11.17 -0.04
C MET A 106 16.37 10.26 0.23
N ILE A 107 16.36 9.52 1.34
CA ILE A 107 17.44 8.61 1.72
C ILE A 107 17.26 7.28 0.96
N PRO A 108 18.17 6.93 0.03
CA PRO A 108 18.03 5.73 -0.79
C PRO A 108 17.94 4.44 0.03
N GLU A 109 18.69 4.36 1.13
CA GLU A 109 18.69 3.21 2.05
C GLU A 109 17.31 2.97 2.68
N LEU A 110 16.68 4.03 3.21
CA LEU A 110 15.33 3.95 3.78
C LEU A 110 14.29 3.56 2.74
N ARG A 111 14.41 4.05 1.51
CA ARG A 111 13.52 3.64 0.40
C ARG A 111 13.65 2.15 0.09
N MET A 112 14.88 1.63 0.10
CA MET A 112 15.14 0.21 -0.15
C MET A 112 14.51 -0.66 0.94
N LEU A 113 14.68 -0.28 2.21
CA LEU A 113 14.05 -0.98 3.34
C LEU A 113 12.52 -0.95 3.26
N MET A 114 11.93 0.23 2.98
CA MET A 114 10.48 0.37 2.82
C MET A 114 9.96 -0.45 1.63
N ALA A 115 10.67 -0.46 0.50
CA ALA A 115 10.30 -1.26 -0.67
C ALA A 115 10.35 -2.76 -0.37
N ALA A 116 11.34 -3.23 0.41
CA ALA A 116 11.42 -4.61 0.86
C ALA A 116 10.24 -4.98 1.78
N LEU A 117 9.88 -4.10 2.73
CA LEU A 117 8.71 -4.28 3.59
C LEU A 117 7.41 -4.38 2.77
N PHE A 118 7.17 -3.43 1.87
CA PHE A 118 5.98 -3.43 1.03
C PHE A 118 5.92 -4.63 0.07
N LYS A 119 7.06 -5.14 -0.40
CA LYS A 119 7.13 -6.34 -1.25
C LYS A 119 6.70 -7.61 -0.50
N SER A 120 6.78 -7.62 0.83
CA SER A 120 6.39 -8.75 1.67
C SER A 120 4.89 -8.73 2.06
N ILE A 121 4.25 -7.56 2.09
CA ILE A 121 2.82 -7.41 2.49
C ILE A 121 1.85 -8.27 1.67
N PRO A 122 1.94 -8.36 0.32
CA PRO A 122 0.97 -9.12 -0.48
C PRO A 122 0.83 -10.58 -0.06
N ARG A 123 1.94 -11.21 0.38
CA ARG A 123 1.95 -12.60 0.85
C ARG A 123 1.21 -12.77 2.17
N MET A 124 1.22 -11.75 3.02
CA MET A 124 0.48 -11.73 4.29
C MET A 124 -1.02 -11.58 4.10
N GLY A 125 -1.49 -11.17 2.91
CA GLY A 125 -2.91 -10.87 2.67
C GLY A 125 -3.86 -12.03 2.98
N TYR A 126 -3.50 -13.26 2.59
CA TYR A 126 -4.33 -14.45 2.86
C TYR A 126 -4.42 -14.77 4.36
N VAL A 127 -3.31 -14.65 5.07
CA VAL A 127 -3.28 -14.87 6.53
C VAL A 127 -4.06 -13.77 7.24
N ALA A 128 -3.89 -12.51 6.84
CA ALA A 128 -4.64 -11.39 7.39
C ALA A 128 -6.15 -11.55 7.18
N LEU A 129 -6.58 -12.05 6.01
CA LEU A 129 -7.98 -12.37 5.75
C LEU A 129 -8.49 -13.50 6.66
N LEU A 130 -7.72 -14.57 6.83
CA LEU A 130 -8.07 -15.66 7.76
C LEU A 130 -8.20 -15.15 9.20
N MET A 131 -7.24 -14.33 9.67
CA MET A 131 -7.30 -13.70 10.98
C MET A 131 -8.54 -12.82 11.12
N PHE A 132 -8.85 -12.00 10.10
CA PHE A 132 -10.03 -11.15 10.10
C PHE A 132 -11.32 -11.96 10.22
N ILE A 133 -11.44 -13.09 9.51
CA ILE A 133 -12.59 -14.00 9.61
C ILE A 133 -12.72 -14.57 11.02
N ILE A 134 -11.61 -15.04 11.61
CA ILE A 134 -11.61 -15.59 12.98
C ILE A 134 -12.01 -14.52 13.99
N PHE A 135 -11.47 -13.31 13.87
CA PHE A 135 -11.82 -12.17 14.72
C PHE A 135 -13.30 -11.82 14.60
N TYR A 136 -13.84 -11.82 13.39
CA TYR A 136 -15.25 -11.57 13.16
C TYR A 136 -16.13 -12.64 13.83
N ILE A 137 -15.79 -13.93 13.67
CA ILE A 137 -16.54 -15.04 14.28
C ILE A 137 -16.51 -14.93 15.81
N TYR A 138 -15.33 -14.80 16.41
CA TYR A 138 -15.21 -14.66 17.86
C TYR A 138 -15.82 -13.34 18.36
N GLY A 139 -15.71 -12.26 17.59
CA GLY A 139 -16.30 -10.96 17.93
C GLY A 139 -17.82 -11.03 17.94
N ALA A 140 -18.43 -11.68 16.93
CA ALA A 140 -19.87 -11.90 16.90
C ALA A 140 -20.34 -12.77 18.08
N ILE A 141 -19.67 -13.90 18.33
CA ILE A 141 -19.98 -14.79 19.45
C ILE A 141 -19.83 -14.05 20.79
N GLY A 142 -18.71 -13.36 20.99
CA GLY A 142 -18.43 -12.61 22.23
C GLY A 142 -19.40 -11.46 22.44
N SER A 143 -19.73 -10.70 21.39
CA SER A 143 -20.73 -9.63 21.47
C SER A 143 -22.13 -10.14 21.81
N PHE A 144 -22.46 -11.39 21.48
CA PHE A 144 -23.72 -12.00 21.84
C PHE A 144 -23.70 -12.59 23.26
N LEU A 145 -22.60 -13.23 23.66
CA LEU A 145 -22.50 -13.92 24.95
C LEU A 145 -22.18 -12.99 26.12
N PHE A 146 -21.36 -11.96 25.89
CA PHE A 146 -20.81 -11.11 26.95
C PHE A 146 -21.31 -9.66 26.89
N HIS A 147 -22.35 -9.41 26.10
CA HIS A 147 -22.99 -8.08 25.94
C HIS A 147 -23.23 -7.39 27.28
N ASP A 148 -23.72 -8.14 28.27
CA ASP A 148 -24.16 -7.61 29.57
C ASP A 148 -23.01 -7.43 30.58
N VAL A 149 -21.78 -7.84 30.23
CA VAL A 149 -20.59 -7.68 31.10
C VAL A 149 -20.07 -6.25 31.07
N ASP A 150 -19.82 -5.74 29.86
CA ASP A 150 -19.36 -4.37 29.64
C ASP A 150 -19.71 -3.95 28.21
N GLU A 151 -20.61 -2.98 28.07
CA GLU A 151 -21.06 -2.44 26.79
C GLU A 151 -19.91 -1.84 25.96
N ARG A 152 -18.85 -1.34 26.61
CA ARG A 152 -17.68 -0.78 25.93
C ARG A 152 -16.80 -1.84 25.29
N LEU A 153 -16.84 -3.07 25.81
CA LEU A 153 -16.08 -4.20 25.29
C LEU A 153 -16.92 -5.05 24.34
N TRP A 154 -18.20 -5.27 24.66
CA TRP A 154 -19.02 -6.29 23.98
C TRP A 154 -20.29 -5.73 23.33
N GLY A 155 -20.58 -4.43 23.44
CA GLY A 155 -21.86 -3.85 23.01
C GLY A 155 -22.17 -3.97 21.51
N ASN A 156 -21.18 -4.19 20.66
CA ASN A 156 -21.38 -4.59 19.28
C ASN A 156 -20.18 -5.38 18.73
N ILE A 157 -20.36 -5.98 17.55
CA ILE A 157 -19.34 -6.81 16.90
C ILE A 157 -18.02 -6.04 16.69
N SER A 158 -18.09 -4.75 16.33
CA SER A 158 -16.89 -3.94 16.08
C SER A 158 -16.09 -3.66 17.37
N LEU A 159 -16.78 -3.38 18.47
CA LEU A 159 -16.16 -3.23 19.79
C LEU A 159 -15.58 -4.56 20.28
N ALA A 160 -16.32 -5.66 20.13
CA ALA A 160 -15.85 -6.99 20.50
C ALA A 160 -14.60 -7.39 19.69
N MET A 161 -14.56 -7.09 18.39
CA MET A 161 -13.35 -7.28 17.57
C MET A 161 -12.16 -6.44 18.05
N LEU A 162 -12.39 -5.22 18.53
CA LEU A 162 -11.35 -4.36 19.11
C LEU A 162 -10.83 -4.92 20.44
N THR A 163 -11.73 -5.39 21.31
CA THR A 163 -11.36 -6.09 22.55
C THR A 163 -10.59 -7.37 22.25
N LEU A 164 -11.01 -8.16 21.26
CA LEU A 164 -10.27 -9.34 20.83
C LEU A 164 -8.92 -9.01 20.20
N PHE A 165 -8.77 -7.85 19.55
CA PHE A 165 -7.47 -7.36 19.10
C PHE A 165 -6.55 -7.07 20.30
N GLN A 166 -7.06 -6.40 21.33
CA GLN A 166 -6.34 -6.20 22.58
C GLN A 166 -5.88 -7.56 23.17
N VAL A 167 -6.79 -8.53 23.27
CA VAL A 167 -6.49 -9.89 23.73
C VAL A 167 -5.43 -10.59 22.86
N ALA A 168 -5.53 -10.47 21.54
CA ALA A 168 -4.60 -11.06 20.58
C ALA A 168 -3.18 -10.49 20.69
N THR A 169 -3.04 -9.24 21.12
CA THR A 169 -1.74 -8.60 21.40
C THR A 169 -1.22 -8.90 22.81
N PHE A 170 -1.93 -9.72 23.58
CA PHE A 170 -1.65 -10.05 24.98
C PHE A 170 -1.64 -8.85 25.93
N GLU A 171 -2.25 -7.73 25.54
CA GLU A 171 -2.31 -6.52 26.34
C GLU A 171 -3.45 -6.65 27.36
N SER A 172 -3.10 -6.66 28.66
CA SER A 172 -4.04 -6.68 29.80
C SER A 172 -5.21 -7.68 29.72
N TRP A 173 -5.10 -8.73 28.90
CA TRP A 173 -6.22 -9.60 28.54
C TRP A 173 -6.79 -10.40 29.72
N ALA A 174 -5.95 -10.77 30.68
CA ALA A 174 -6.36 -11.51 31.86
C ALA A 174 -7.14 -10.61 32.84
N THR A 175 -6.57 -9.46 33.19
CA THR A 175 -7.10 -8.57 34.24
C THR A 175 -8.19 -7.62 33.75
N ALA A 176 -8.08 -7.12 32.51
CA ALA A 176 -9.01 -6.13 31.97
C ALA A 176 -10.19 -6.75 31.21
N VAL A 177 -10.07 -8.00 30.75
CA VAL A 177 -11.10 -8.64 29.90
C VAL A 177 -11.57 -9.97 30.49
N LEU A 178 -10.67 -10.94 30.68
CA LEU A 178 -11.05 -12.29 31.12
C LEU A 178 -11.67 -12.31 32.52
N TYR A 179 -11.01 -11.76 33.54
CA TYR A 179 -11.49 -11.86 34.92
C TYR A 179 -12.85 -11.17 35.14
N PRO A 180 -13.10 -9.94 34.64
CA PRO A 180 -14.43 -9.33 34.71
C PRO A 180 -15.51 -10.15 33.99
N THR A 181 -15.15 -10.77 32.85
CA THR A 181 -16.06 -11.66 32.12
C THR A 181 -16.33 -12.95 32.91
N MET A 182 -15.33 -13.49 33.62
CA MET A 182 -15.47 -14.70 34.43
C MET A 182 -16.31 -14.52 35.69
N GLU A 183 -16.38 -13.30 36.25
CA GLU A 183 -17.27 -13.00 37.38
C GLU A 183 -18.74 -13.26 37.02
N HIS A 184 -19.11 -13.04 35.75
CA HIS A 184 -20.47 -13.28 35.23
C HIS A 184 -20.59 -14.66 34.56
N TYR A 185 -19.55 -15.07 33.83
CA TYR A 185 -19.52 -16.29 33.02
C TYR A 185 -18.28 -17.12 33.36
N PRO A 186 -18.34 -18.02 34.35
CA PRO A 186 -17.17 -18.81 34.79
C PRO A 186 -16.50 -19.63 33.68
N ASN A 187 -17.25 -20.03 32.66
CA ASN A 187 -16.77 -20.81 31.51
C ASN A 187 -16.09 -19.96 30.42
N ALA A 188 -16.09 -18.62 30.54
CA ALA A 188 -15.52 -17.71 29.54
C ALA A 188 -14.02 -17.96 29.28
N ARG A 189 -13.29 -18.50 30.26
CA ARG A 189 -11.91 -18.99 30.11
C ARG A 189 -11.69 -19.86 28.87
N MET A 190 -12.63 -20.74 28.52
CA MET A 190 -12.48 -21.59 27.34
C MET A 190 -12.53 -20.79 26.04
N PHE A 191 -13.41 -19.79 25.97
CA PHE A 191 -13.53 -18.88 24.83
C PHE A 191 -12.22 -18.10 24.61
N PHE A 192 -11.66 -17.50 25.66
CA PHE A 192 -10.42 -16.72 25.51
C PHE A 192 -9.20 -17.61 25.26
N LEU A 193 -9.08 -18.77 25.92
CA LEU A 193 -7.94 -19.67 25.71
C LEU A 193 -7.92 -20.26 24.29
N THR A 194 -9.09 -20.64 23.76
CA THR A 194 -9.18 -21.13 22.37
C THR A 194 -8.88 -20.04 21.35
N PHE A 195 -9.37 -18.82 21.57
CA PHE A 195 -9.04 -17.65 20.75
C PHE A 195 -7.53 -17.37 20.75
N ILE A 196 -6.93 -17.27 21.94
CA ILE A 196 -5.50 -16.97 22.12
C ILE A 196 -4.65 -18.05 21.45
N PHE A 197 -4.96 -19.33 21.70
CA PHE A 197 -4.21 -20.44 21.12
C PHE A 197 -4.27 -20.42 19.59
N LEU A 198 -5.47 -20.26 19.02
CA LEU A 198 -5.67 -20.21 17.58
C LEU A 198 -4.94 -19.01 16.95
N ASN A 199 -5.07 -17.83 17.54
CA ASN A 199 -4.43 -16.61 17.05
C ASN A 199 -2.90 -16.70 17.13
N ALA A 200 -2.36 -17.18 18.26
CA ALA A 200 -0.92 -17.37 18.43
C ALA A 200 -0.36 -18.40 17.45
N PHE A 201 -1.09 -19.50 17.22
CA PHE A 201 -0.70 -20.52 16.25
C PHE A 201 -0.65 -19.98 14.81
N ILE A 202 -1.68 -19.22 14.40
CA ILE A 202 -1.70 -18.60 13.07
C ILE A 202 -0.57 -17.57 12.92
N PHE A 203 -0.34 -16.75 13.94
CA PHE A 203 0.75 -15.77 13.94
C PHE A 203 2.11 -16.46 13.82
N LEU A 204 2.34 -17.55 14.57
CA LEU A 204 3.57 -18.32 14.50
C LEU A 204 3.78 -18.93 13.12
N ASN A 205 2.74 -19.54 12.53
CA ASN A 205 2.82 -20.12 11.19
C ASN A 205 3.09 -19.06 10.12
N MET A 206 2.52 -17.85 10.28
CA MET A 206 2.82 -16.71 9.42
C MET A 206 4.29 -16.30 9.52
N MET A 207 4.80 -16.15 10.74
CA MET A 207 6.19 -15.79 11.00
C MET A 207 7.15 -16.81 10.38
N ILE A 208 6.90 -18.11 10.60
CA ILE A 208 7.67 -19.20 9.99
C ILE A 208 7.60 -19.11 8.46
N GLY A 209 6.41 -18.89 7.89
CA GLY A 209 6.26 -18.76 6.43
C GLY A 209 7.08 -17.59 5.85
N ILE A 210 7.14 -16.45 6.54
CA ILE A 210 7.94 -15.29 6.10
C ILE A 210 9.43 -15.58 6.23
N VAL A 211 9.86 -16.15 7.36
CA VAL A 211 11.27 -16.50 7.59
C VAL A 211 11.73 -17.51 6.55
N LEU A 212 10.95 -18.56 6.30
CA LEU A 212 11.26 -19.56 5.26
C LEU A 212 11.34 -18.94 3.87
N ASP A 213 10.44 -18.02 3.52
CA ASP A 213 10.50 -17.33 2.23
C ASP A 213 11.76 -16.47 2.06
N VAL A 214 12.15 -15.74 3.12
CA VAL A 214 13.38 -14.94 3.10
C VAL A 214 14.61 -15.84 3.01
N MET A 215 14.67 -16.89 3.83
CA MET A 215 15.78 -17.85 3.82
C MET A 215 15.91 -18.55 2.47
N GLN A 216 14.81 -19.01 1.86
CA GLN A 216 14.85 -19.66 0.54
C GLN A 216 15.37 -18.71 -0.55
N LYS A 217 14.96 -17.44 -0.52
CA LYS A 217 15.48 -16.43 -1.47
C LYS A 217 16.97 -16.17 -1.28
N GLU A 218 17.43 -16.06 -0.04
CA GLU A 218 18.84 -15.87 0.27
C GLU A 218 19.67 -17.11 -0.12
N SER A 219 19.19 -18.32 0.17
CA SER A 219 19.86 -19.57 -0.24
C SER A 219 20.02 -19.66 -1.76
N VAL A 220 18.96 -19.37 -2.53
CA VAL A 220 19.05 -19.39 -4.00
C VAL A 220 20.03 -18.33 -4.54
N ALA A 221 20.05 -17.15 -3.93
CA ALA A 221 21.01 -16.10 -4.32
C ALA A 221 22.45 -16.54 -4.06
N ILE A 222 22.73 -17.16 -2.91
CA ILE A 222 24.05 -17.68 -2.55
C ILE A 222 24.49 -18.79 -3.52
N GLU A 223 23.61 -19.76 -3.81
CA GLU A 223 23.93 -20.85 -4.76
C GLU A 223 24.30 -20.30 -6.14
N LEU A 224 23.53 -19.34 -6.64
CA LEU A 224 23.81 -18.68 -7.92
C LEU A 224 25.15 -17.93 -7.93
N GLU A 225 25.53 -17.28 -6.82
CA GLU A 225 26.81 -16.58 -6.70
C GLU A 225 28.00 -17.53 -6.53
N SER A 226 27.84 -18.61 -5.76
CA SER A 226 28.90 -19.60 -5.54
C SER A 226 29.12 -20.52 -6.73
N GLY A 227 28.15 -20.61 -7.65
CA GLY A 227 28.17 -21.55 -8.77
C GLY A 227 28.05 -23.00 -8.31
N THR A 228 27.65 -23.22 -7.06
CA THR A 228 27.51 -24.55 -6.43
C THR A 228 26.11 -24.67 -5.85
N GLY A 229 25.50 -25.85 -6.00
CA GLY A 229 24.13 -26.10 -5.57
C GLY A 229 23.17 -26.29 -6.73
N GLU A 230 21.99 -26.82 -6.41
CA GLU A 230 21.01 -27.26 -7.40
C GLU A 230 20.53 -26.08 -8.25
N ALA A 231 20.29 -24.90 -7.66
CA ALA A 231 19.80 -23.74 -8.39
C ALA A 231 20.83 -23.22 -9.42
N ALA A 232 22.11 -23.28 -9.10
CA ALA A 232 23.19 -22.85 -10.00
C ALA A 232 23.39 -23.81 -11.17
N GLU A 233 23.39 -25.12 -10.90
CA GLU A 233 23.50 -26.15 -11.94
C GLU A 233 22.32 -26.08 -12.92
N LEU A 234 21.10 -25.93 -12.40
CA LEU A 234 19.89 -25.80 -13.21
C LEU A 234 19.93 -24.53 -14.07
N HIS A 235 20.43 -23.42 -13.53
CA HIS A 235 20.62 -22.18 -14.28
C HIS A 235 21.71 -22.33 -15.36
N GLY A 236 22.80 -23.05 -15.07
CA GLY A 236 23.85 -23.38 -16.04
C GLY A 236 23.29 -24.21 -17.20
N LEU A 237 22.63 -25.32 -16.90
CA LEU A 237 22.03 -26.20 -17.91
C LEU A 237 21.00 -25.47 -18.78
N ARG A 238 20.17 -24.59 -18.18
CA ARG A 238 19.21 -23.75 -18.91
C ARG A 238 19.92 -22.84 -19.93
N ASN A 239 21.08 -22.30 -19.58
CA ASN A 239 21.88 -21.46 -20.47
C ASN A 239 22.49 -22.30 -21.61
N ASP A 240 23.02 -23.48 -21.30
CA ASP A 240 23.59 -24.40 -22.30
C ASP A 240 22.53 -24.81 -23.35
N VAL A 241 21.32 -25.17 -22.89
CA VAL A 241 20.21 -25.53 -23.79
C VAL A 241 19.81 -24.34 -24.69
N ARG A 242 19.81 -23.12 -24.15
CA ARG A 242 19.57 -21.91 -24.97
C ARG A 242 20.65 -21.72 -26.01
N GLN A 243 21.91 -21.89 -25.63
CA GLN A 243 23.05 -21.76 -26.53
C GLN A 243 23.01 -22.79 -27.66
N LEU A 244 22.69 -24.05 -27.35
CA LEU A 244 22.52 -25.10 -28.35
C LEU A 244 21.37 -24.78 -29.33
N ARG A 245 20.24 -24.28 -28.81
CA ARG A 245 19.10 -23.88 -29.65
C ARG A 245 19.47 -22.73 -30.59
N ASP A 246 20.21 -21.73 -30.10
CA ASP A 246 20.71 -20.64 -30.92
C ASP A 246 21.69 -21.12 -31.98
N GLN A 247 22.60 -22.04 -31.64
CA GLN A 247 23.52 -22.64 -32.61
C GLN A 247 22.77 -23.40 -33.73
N LEU A 248 21.77 -24.20 -33.37
CA LEU A 248 20.95 -24.93 -34.35
C LEU A 248 20.21 -23.97 -35.30
N SER A 249 19.58 -22.92 -34.76
CA SER A 249 18.89 -21.91 -35.58
C SER A 249 19.82 -21.18 -36.55
N ARG A 250 21.06 -20.90 -36.14
CA ARG A 250 22.10 -20.33 -37.02
C ARG A 250 22.49 -21.30 -38.13
N MET A 251 22.64 -22.58 -37.81
CA MET A 251 22.95 -23.62 -38.81
C MET A 251 21.82 -23.77 -39.83
N GLU A 252 20.57 -23.80 -39.36
CA GLU A 252 19.38 -23.86 -40.21
C GLU A 252 19.32 -22.66 -41.16
N ALA A 253 19.51 -21.44 -40.66
CA ALA A 253 19.55 -20.24 -41.48
C ALA A 253 20.71 -20.21 -42.50
N MET A 254 21.85 -20.84 -42.19
CA MET A 254 22.96 -20.98 -43.15
C MET A 254 22.64 -22.00 -44.25
N LEU A 255 21.88 -23.06 -43.95
CA LEU A 255 21.46 -24.05 -44.92
C LEU A 255 20.40 -23.47 -45.88
N GLU A 256 19.40 -22.75 -45.35
CA GLU A 256 18.40 -22.07 -46.19
C GLU A 256 19.00 -21.06 -47.18
N ARG A 257 20.09 -20.37 -46.79
CA ARG A 257 20.82 -19.44 -47.67
C ARG A 257 21.67 -20.12 -48.72
N ARG A 258 21.97 -21.41 -48.56
CA ARG A 258 22.79 -22.18 -49.50
C ARG A 258 21.93 -22.89 -50.56
N ASP A 259 20.68 -23.19 -50.22
CA ASP A 259 19.73 -23.89 -51.08
C ASP A 259 18.80 -22.95 -51.89
N GLY A 260 18.96 -21.62 -51.74
CA GLY A 260 18.31 -20.59 -52.55
C GLY A 260 19.28 -19.79 -53.40
#